data_AF-A0A7H8S5D6-F1
#
_entry.id   AF-A0A7H8S5D6-F1
#
_cell.length_a   1.000
_cell.length_b   1.000
_cell.length_c   1.000
_cell.angle_alpha   90.00
_cell.angle_beta   90.00
_cell.angle_gamma   90.00
#
_symmetry.space_group_name_H-M   'P 1'
#
loop_
_entity.id
_entity.type
_entity.pdbx_description
1 polymer ?
#
loop_
_entity_poly.entity_id
_entity_poly.type
_entity_poly.pdbx_seq_one_letter_code
_entity_poly.pdbx_strand_id
1 'polypeptide(L)'
;MKKIAVLLTLSALVLVGCIGQESLIHEDLQKDIDQIIPIIEDVHNNDEEMSNDEYNLYEDFYDKYIIGKFTTSNGEEYKMNDLEKAIIREINTMQIFAYSVTDSEMTLESEGNINDDLYNEAKENFEKYTSMDEVPDELEGEYPVYTQKEGKYPSMFVEDVNKIIEMFDPVVNGSETNIENNEYVALTNTIEKYTGEGFEHNDKHYLINFDMNNIIINFDRLKDDLEQGELTYEVMNLFNNVKQDINDL
;
A
#
# COMPACT_ATOMS: atom_id res chain seq x y z
N MET A 1 -25.71 -36.73 41.75
CA MET A 1 -25.60 -35.59 40.82
C MET A 1 -24.34 -35.81 39.97
N LYS A 2 -24.55 -36.23 38.71
CA LYS A 2 -24.01 -35.68 37.44
C LYS A 2 -22.47 -35.67 37.37
N LYS A 3 -21.86 -36.65 36.67
CA LYS A 3 -21.31 -36.53 35.29
C LYS A 3 -20.40 -35.28 35.19
N ILE A 4 -19.09 -35.41 35.00
CA ILE A 4 -18.48 -35.56 33.67
C ILE A 4 -17.21 -36.41 33.76
N ALA A 5 -17.20 -37.48 32.96
CA ALA A 5 -16.01 -38.11 32.42
C ALA A 5 -15.82 -37.57 30.99
N VAL A 6 -14.60 -37.74 30.47
CA VAL A 6 -14.21 -37.67 29.05
C VAL A 6 -13.89 -36.27 28.51
N LEU A 7 -12.59 -35.91 28.45
CA LEU A 7 -11.85 -35.82 27.19
C LEU A 7 -10.33 -35.65 27.44
N LEU A 8 -9.68 -36.75 27.83
CA LEU A 8 -8.28 -37.02 27.50
C LEU A 8 -8.37 -37.87 26.24
N THR A 9 -7.92 -37.32 25.09
CA THR A 9 -7.63 -37.95 23.78
C THR A 9 -8.25 -37.20 22.60
N LEU A 10 -7.49 -36.29 21.99
CA LEU A 10 -7.37 -36.24 20.53
C LEU A 10 -5.99 -35.70 20.09
N SER A 11 -4.94 -36.08 20.80
CA SER A 11 -3.61 -36.21 20.22
C SER A 11 -3.54 -37.58 19.52
N ALA A 12 -4.13 -37.67 18.33
CA ALA A 12 -4.00 -38.83 17.46
C ALA A 12 -4.19 -38.41 15.99
N LEU A 13 -3.05 -38.33 15.30
CA LEU A 13 -2.89 -38.49 13.85
C LEU A 13 -3.72 -37.58 12.94
N VAL A 14 -3.10 -36.48 12.53
CA VAL A 14 -2.93 -36.23 11.08
C VAL A 14 -1.42 -36.28 10.79
N LEU A 15 -0.86 -37.48 10.90
CA LEU A 15 0.27 -37.90 10.06
C LEU A 15 -0.36 -38.66 8.89
N VAL A 16 -0.89 -37.91 7.93
CA VAL A 16 -1.29 -38.43 6.62
C VAL A 16 -0.56 -37.54 5.62
N GLY A 17 0.27 -38.18 4.80
CA GLY A 17 1.50 -37.61 4.31
C GLY A 17 1.37 -36.50 3.29
N CYS A 18 2.46 -35.74 3.15
CA CYS A 18 2.81 -35.11 1.90
C CYS A 18 4.21 -35.60 1.54
N ILE A 19 4.26 -36.44 0.52
CA ILE A 19 5.41 -36.50 -0.39
C ILE A 19 5.67 -35.03 -0.76
N GLY A 20 6.86 -34.52 -0.43
CA GLY A 20 7.16 -33.09 -0.39
C GLY A 20 6.75 -32.35 -1.66
N GLN A 21 5.65 -31.63 -1.58
CA GLN A 21 5.54 -30.31 -2.17
C GLN A 21 6.00 -29.36 -1.07
N GLU A 22 7.16 -28.72 -1.27
CA GLU A 22 7.47 -27.53 -0.52
C GLU A 22 6.33 -26.54 -0.81
N SER A 23 5.62 -26.10 0.23
CA SER A 23 4.61 -25.03 0.09
C SER A 23 5.31 -23.84 -0.56
N LEU A 24 4.70 -23.27 -1.60
CA LEU A 24 5.22 -22.04 -2.22
C LEU A 24 5.09 -20.83 -1.29
N ILE A 25 4.23 -20.93 -0.29
CA ILE A 25 4.02 -19.90 0.73
C ILE A 25 4.83 -20.28 1.96
N HIS A 26 5.65 -19.35 2.43
CA HIS A 26 6.43 -19.49 3.64
C HIS A 26 5.53 -19.70 4.87
N GLU A 27 5.93 -20.58 5.79
CA GLU A 27 5.09 -21.00 6.93
C GLU A 27 4.67 -19.83 7.85
N ASP A 28 5.60 -18.91 8.13
CA ASP A 28 5.31 -17.71 8.94
C ASP A 28 4.29 -16.80 8.26
N LEU A 29 4.34 -16.67 6.94
CA LEU A 29 3.38 -15.89 6.17
C LEU A 29 2.01 -16.58 6.20
N GLN A 30 1.97 -17.89 5.93
CA GLN A 30 0.71 -18.66 5.99
C GLN A 30 0.02 -18.51 7.34
N LYS A 31 0.77 -18.59 8.44
CA LYS A 31 0.23 -18.44 9.79
C LYS A 31 -0.40 -17.06 10.02
N ASP A 32 0.18 -16.00 9.46
CA ASP A 32 -0.36 -14.64 9.62
C ASP A 32 -1.57 -14.42 8.70
N ILE A 33 -1.56 -14.99 7.48
CA ILE A 33 -2.72 -15.02 6.57
C ILE A 33 -3.91 -15.70 7.25
N ASP A 34 -3.71 -16.86 7.87
CA ASP A 34 -4.75 -17.64 8.56
C ASP A 34 -5.40 -16.85 9.72
N GLN A 35 -4.72 -15.83 10.24
CA GLN A 35 -5.25 -14.96 11.29
C GLN A 35 -6.03 -13.77 10.71
N ILE A 36 -5.56 -13.18 9.61
CA ILE A 36 -6.10 -11.95 9.03
C ILE A 36 -7.33 -12.21 8.14
N ILE A 37 -7.31 -13.25 7.31
CA ILE A 37 -8.40 -13.51 6.36
C ILE A 37 -9.76 -13.62 7.03
N PRO A 38 -9.94 -14.39 8.12
CA PRO A 38 -11.24 -14.50 8.77
C PRO A 38 -11.78 -13.16 9.29
N ILE A 39 -10.90 -12.25 9.71
CA ILE A 39 -11.27 -10.91 10.20
C ILE A 39 -11.79 -10.06 9.03
N ILE A 40 -11.05 -10.02 7.92
CA ILE A 40 -11.45 -9.27 6.72
C ILE A 40 -12.78 -9.79 6.18
N GLU A 41 -12.96 -11.10 6.13
CA GLU A 41 -14.21 -11.72 5.68
C GLU A 41 -15.38 -11.42 6.62
N ASP A 42 -15.16 -11.44 7.94
CA ASP A 42 -16.21 -11.16 8.92
C ASP A 42 -16.68 -9.69 8.83
N VAL A 43 -15.74 -8.76 8.69
CA VAL A 43 -15.99 -7.33 8.46
C VAL A 43 -16.84 -7.12 7.21
N HIS A 44 -16.43 -7.71 6.08
CA HIS A 44 -17.16 -7.58 4.81
C HIS A 44 -18.55 -8.25 4.86
N ASN A 45 -18.67 -9.45 5.44
CA ASN A 45 -19.94 -10.19 5.42
C ASN A 45 -20.99 -9.65 6.39
N ASN A 46 -20.57 -8.99 7.47
CA ASN A 46 -21.49 -8.51 8.52
C ASN A 46 -21.64 -6.99 8.55
N ASP A 47 -20.96 -6.26 7.64
CA ASP A 47 -20.88 -4.79 7.66
C ASP A 47 -20.47 -4.24 9.04
N GLU A 48 -19.59 -4.97 9.74
CA GLU A 48 -19.11 -4.61 11.10
C GLU A 48 -17.73 -3.96 11.03
N GLU A 49 -17.52 -2.91 11.82
CA GLU A 49 -16.20 -2.30 11.96
C GLU A 49 -15.25 -3.25 12.72
N MET A 50 -13.98 -3.32 12.26
CA MET A 50 -12.92 -4.00 13.03
C MET A 50 -12.83 -3.39 14.43
N SER A 51 -12.72 -4.24 15.44
CA SER A 51 -12.27 -3.81 16.75
C SER A 51 -10.83 -3.26 16.66
N ASN A 52 -10.42 -2.45 17.64
CA ASN A 52 -9.06 -1.92 17.68
C ASN A 52 -7.98 -3.02 17.64
N ASP A 53 -8.23 -4.18 18.26
CA ASP A 53 -7.28 -5.29 18.29
C ASP A 53 -7.14 -5.93 16.90
N GLU A 54 -8.24 -6.05 16.15
CA GLU A 54 -8.26 -6.54 14.76
C GLU A 54 -7.61 -5.56 13.81
N TYR A 55 -7.89 -4.26 13.95
CA TYR A 55 -7.24 -3.21 13.18
C TYR A 55 -5.73 -3.20 13.41
N ASN A 56 -5.28 -3.28 14.67
CA ASN A 56 -3.86 -3.35 14.99
C ASN A 56 -3.19 -4.60 14.40
N LEU A 57 -3.89 -5.75 14.40
CA LEU A 57 -3.35 -6.97 13.80
C LEU A 57 -3.16 -6.81 12.30
N TYR A 58 -4.10 -6.15 11.63
CA TYR A 58 -3.98 -5.82 10.20
C TYR A 58 -2.84 -4.85 9.93
N GLU A 59 -2.72 -3.76 10.70
CA GLU A 59 -1.62 -2.80 10.53
C GLU A 59 -0.26 -3.48 10.71
N ASP A 60 -0.12 -4.34 11.73
CA ASP A 60 1.09 -5.14 11.95
C ASP A 60 1.38 -6.08 10.76
N PHE A 61 0.34 -6.67 10.16
CA PHE A 61 0.46 -7.50 8.95
C PHE A 61 0.91 -6.66 7.75
N TYR A 62 0.24 -5.54 7.49
CA TYR A 62 0.53 -4.62 6.39
C TYR A 62 1.99 -4.14 6.47
N ASP A 63 2.38 -3.58 7.62
CA ASP A 63 3.73 -3.06 7.85
C ASP A 63 4.81 -4.13 7.70
N LYS A 64 4.52 -5.36 8.15
CA LYS A 64 5.46 -6.49 8.07
C LYS A 64 5.73 -6.91 6.63
N TYR A 65 4.72 -6.91 5.76
CA TYR A 65 4.81 -7.54 4.44
C TYR A 65 4.88 -6.55 3.26
N ILE A 66 4.46 -5.29 3.43
CA ILE A 66 4.39 -4.31 2.33
C ILE A 66 5.70 -4.13 1.55
N ILE A 67 6.84 -4.31 2.20
CA ILE A 67 8.15 -4.10 1.56
C ILE A 67 8.62 -5.27 0.68
N GLY A 68 7.89 -6.39 0.59
CA GLY A 68 8.30 -7.53 -0.23
C GLY A 68 9.30 -8.48 0.44
N LYS A 69 9.56 -8.32 1.74
CA LYS A 69 10.45 -9.15 2.56
C LYS A 69 10.10 -9.02 4.04
N PHE A 70 10.38 -10.03 4.85
CA PHE A 70 10.10 -10.00 6.30
C PHE A 70 11.16 -10.76 7.10
N THR A 71 11.22 -10.51 8.41
CA THR A 71 12.06 -11.31 9.33
C THR A 71 11.25 -12.50 9.84
N THR A 72 11.73 -13.71 9.58
CA THR A 72 11.09 -14.96 10.02
C THR A 72 11.19 -15.12 11.54
N SER A 73 10.43 -16.08 12.07
CA SER A 73 10.42 -16.43 13.50
C SER A 73 11.78 -16.90 14.02
N ASN A 74 12.70 -17.34 13.14
CA ASN A 74 14.06 -17.71 13.49
C ASN A 74 15.05 -16.51 13.47
N GLY A 75 14.60 -15.33 13.05
CA GLY A 75 15.40 -14.10 12.95
C GLY A 75 16.11 -13.88 11.61
N GLU A 76 15.86 -14.71 10.60
CA GLU A 76 16.43 -14.57 9.24
C GLU A 76 15.56 -13.67 8.37
N GLU A 77 16.18 -12.85 7.53
CA GLU A 77 15.47 -12.08 6.51
C GLU A 77 15.08 -13.01 5.35
N TYR A 78 13.77 -13.06 5.06
CA TYR A 78 13.20 -13.79 3.94
C TYR A 78 12.67 -12.81 2.90
N LYS A 79 13.11 -12.99 1.65
CA LYS A 79 12.61 -12.24 0.50
C LYS A 79 11.44 -13.01 -0.11
N MET A 80 10.27 -12.38 -0.15
CA MET A 80 9.07 -13.00 -0.69
C MET A 80 9.23 -13.30 -2.18
N ASN A 81 8.71 -14.45 -2.62
CA ASN A 81 8.56 -14.76 -4.02
C ASN A 81 7.38 -13.97 -4.64
N ASP A 82 7.23 -14.02 -5.95
CA ASP A 82 6.22 -13.19 -6.64
C ASP A 82 4.78 -13.61 -6.33
N LEU A 83 4.55 -14.91 -6.06
CA LEU A 83 3.25 -15.42 -5.62
C LEU A 83 2.88 -14.87 -4.23
N GLU A 84 3.81 -14.88 -3.29
CA GLU A 84 3.59 -14.36 -1.94
C GLU A 84 3.29 -12.86 -1.95
N LYS A 85 4.00 -12.07 -2.78
CA LYS A 85 3.70 -10.64 -2.92
C LYS A 85 2.32 -10.39 -3.53
N ALA A 86 1.92 -11.20 -4.51
CA ALA A 86 0.58 -11.12 -5.08
C ALA A 86 -0.48 -11.42 -4.02
N ILE A 87 -0.29 -12.47 -3.22
CA ILE A 87 -1.18 -12.80 -2.09
C ILE A 87 -1.31 -11.63 -1.11
N ILE A 88 -0.20 -11.00 -0.72
CA ILE A 88 -0.22 -9.82 0.17
C ILE A 88 -1.00 -8.66 -0.46
N ARG A 89 -0.82 -8.41 -1.76
CA ARG A 89 -1.57 -7.37 -2.47
C ARG A 89 -3.06 -7.64 -2.44
N GLU A 90 -3.50 -8.86 -2.73
CA GLU A 90 -4.92 -9.21 -2.70
C GLU A 90 -5.52 -9.09 -1.30
N ILE A 91 -4.78 -9.49 -0.25
CA ILE A 91 -5.22 -9.29 1.14
C ILE A 91 -5.42 -7.81 1.47
N ASN A 92 -4.50 -6.94 1.04
CA ASN A 92 -4.62 -5.50 1.24
C ASN A 92 -5.81 -4.92 0.45
N THR A 93 -6.02 -5.36 -0.79
CA THR A 93 -7.19 -4.97 -1.59
C THR A 93 -8.49 -5.40 -0.93
N MET A 94 -8.58 -6.66 -0.48
CA MET A 94 -9.74 -7.15 0.25
C MET A 94 -10.02 -6.31 1.50
N GLN A 95 -9.00 -5.91 2.27
CA GLN A 95 -9.19 -5.07 3.46
C GLN A 95 -9.71 -3.66 3.10
N ILE A 96 -9.13 -3.01 2.08
CA ILE A 96 -9.55 -1.67 1.63
C ILE A 96 -11.05 -1.67 1.30
N PHE A 97 -11.53 -2.71 0.60
CA PHE A 97 -12.91 -2.81 0.16
C PHE A 97 -13.84 -3.54 1.14
N ALA A 98 -13.30 -4.21 2.17
CA ALA A 98 -14.08 -4.66 3.32
C ALA A 98 -14.51 -3.48 4.20
N TYR A 99 -13.69 -2.43 4.28
CA TYR A 99 -13.90 -1.27 5.16
C TYR A 99 -14.82 -0.18 4.57
N SER A 100 -15.23 -0.27 3.29
CA SER A 100 -15.96 0.81 2.62
C SER A 100 -17.45 0.88 2.96
N VAL A 101 -17.81 1.09 4.23
CA VAL A 101 -19.17 1.56 4.60
C VAL A 101 -19.17 2.61 5.74
N THR A 102 -18.06 2.88 6.43
CA THR A 102 -18.10 3.84 7.55
C THR A 102 -17.11 5.00 7.38
N ASP A 103 -17.66 6.22 7.37
CA ASP A 103 -16.97 7.53 7.39
C ASP A 103 -16.29 8.05 6.10
N SER A 104 -17.09 8.57 5.16
CA SER A 104 -17.23 10.03 4.95
C SER A 104 -17.94 10.39 3.63
N GLU A 105 -19.09 11.06 3.75
CA GLU A 105 -19.70 12.04 2.84
C GLU A 105 -19.65 11.93 1.28
N MET A 106 -19.30 10.81 0.64
CA MET A 106 -19.60 10.61 -0.79
C MET A 106 -19.83 9.12 -1.10
N THR A 107 -21.08 8.70 -1.16
CA THR A 107 -21.48 7.48 -1.88
C THR A 107 -22.14 7.93 -3.18
N LEU A 108 -21.46 7.75 -4.31
CA LEU A 108 -22.10 7.91 -5.62
C LEU A 108 -23.04 6.71 -5.81
N GLU A 109 -24.34 6.97 -5.95
CA GLU A 109 -25.42 5.98 -6.01
C GLU A 109 -25.32 5.00 -7.21
N SER A 110 -24.38 5.22 -8.13
CA SER A 110 -24.03 4.27 -9.22
C SER A 110 -22.94 3.26 -8.87
N GLU A 111 -22.32 3.34 -7.69
CA GLU A 111 -21.12 2.58 -7.29
C GLU A 111 -21.39 1.46 -6.26
N GLY A 112 -22.65 1.22 -5.89
CA GLY A 112 -23.00 0.29 -4.81
C GLY A 112 -22.54 -1.16 -4.99
N ASN A 113 -22.15 -1.57 -6.21
CA ASN A 113 -21.56 -2.90 -6.47
C ASN A 113 -20.06 -2.86 -6.75
N ILE A 114 -19.44 -1.69 -6.96
CA ILE A 114 -18.04 -1.63 -7.41
C ILE A 114 -17.10 -2.11 -6.30
N ASN A 115 -17.37 -1.72 -5.04
CA ASN A 115 -16.55 -2.16 -3.92
C ASN A 115 -16.70 -3.66 -3.66
N ASP A 116 -17.94 -4.19 -3.75
CA ASP A 116 -18.19 -5.63 -3.66
C ASP A 116 -17.52 -6.39 -4.83
N ASP A 117 -17.58 -5.86 -6.05
CA ASP A 117 -16.94 -6.45 -7.22
C ASP A 117 -15.40 -6.49 -7.04
N LEU A 118 -14.79 -5.39 -6.57
CA LEU A 118 -13.35 -5.31 -6.31
C LEU A 118 -12.90 -6.21 -5.16
N TYR A 119 -13.69 -6.29 -4.08
CA TYR A 119 -13.47 -7.22 -2.99
C TYR A 119 -13.52 -8.67 -3.47
N ASN A 120 -14.57 -9.03 -4.21
CA ASN A 120 -14.76 -10.39 -4.70
C ASN A 120 -13.70 -10.78 -5.73
N GLU A 121 -13.30 -9.87 -6.61
CA GLU A 121 -12.18 -10.09 -7.55
C GLU A 121 -10.87 -10.36 -6.78
N ALA A 122 -10.57 -9.55 -5.76
CA ALA A 122 -9.39 -9.76 -4.93
C ALA A 122 -9.43 -11.08 -4.18
N LYS A 123 -10.60 -11.43 -3.62
CA LYS A 123 -10.82 -12.72 -2.95
C LYS A 123 -10.62 -13.91 -3.89
N GLU A 124 -11.19 -13.86 -5.10
CA GLU A 124 -11.02 -14.90 -6.11
C GLU A 124 -9.54 -15.06 -6.50
N ASN A 125 -8.82 -13.96 -6.68
CA ASN A 125 -7.38 -13.98 -6.96
C ASN A 125 -6.57 -14.54 -5.79
N PHE A 126 -6.89 -14.14 -4.55
CA PHE A 126 -6.27 -14.69 -3.34
C PHE A 126 -6.46 -16.21 -3.24
N GLU A 127 -7.68 -16.72 -3.41
CA GLU A 127 -7.98 -18.15 -3.38
C GLU A 127 -7.29 -18.91 -4.53
N LYS A 128 -7.21 -18.30 -5.72
CA LYS A 128 -6.45 -18.83 -6.86
C LYS A 128 -4.97 -18.93 -6.52
N TYR A 129 -4.34 -17.87 -6.00
CA TYR A 129 -2.91 -17.84 -5.72
C TYR A 129 -2.50 -18.76 -4.57
N THR A 130 -3.32 -18.84 -3.52
CA THR A 130 -3.04 -19.71 -2.36
C THR A 130 -3.16 -21.21 -2.66
N SER A 131 -3.83 -21.58 -3.75
CA SER A 131 -4.00 -22.96 -4.18
C SER A 131 -3.04 -23.41 -5.29
N MET A 132 -2.10 -22.55 -5.71
CA MET A 132 -1.17 -22.84 -6.79
C MET A 132 -0.01 -23.74 -6.37
N ASP A 133 0.34 -24.65 -7.29
CA ASP A 133 1.50 -25.54 -7.17
C ASP A 133 2.77 -24.95 -7.80
N GLU A 134 2.65 -23.91 -8.63
CA GLU A 134 3.76 -23.22 -9.32
C GLU A 134 3.51 -21.70 -9.35
N VAL A 135 4.57 -20.89 -9.36
CA VAL A 135 4.47 -19.42 -9.52
C VAL A 135 4.10 -19.10 -10.98
N PRO A 136 2.98 -18.42 -11.26
CA PRO A 136 2.59 -18.04 -12.61
C PRO A 136 3.59 -17.08 -13.27
N ASP A 137 3.86 -17.29 -14.56
CA ASP A 137 4.69 -16.40 -15.38
C ASP A 137 4.14 -14.95 -15.40
N GLU A 138 2.82 -14.78 -15.29
CA GLU A 138 2.15 -13.47 -15.25
C GLU A 138 2.49 -12.64 -14.00
N LEU A 139 3.04 -13.24 -12.96
CA LEU A 139 3.45 -12.53 -11.73
C LEU A 139 4.92 -12.15 -11.72
N GLU A 140 5.72 -12.64 -12.67
CA GLU A 140 7.18 -12.47 -12.65
C GLU A 140 7.55 -10.97 -12.68
N GLY A 141 8.09 -10.48 -11.56
CA GLY A 141 8.52 -9.09 -11.42
C GLY A 141 7.42 -8.03 -11.34
N GLU A 142 6.13 -8.42 -11.31
CA GLU A 142 5.01 -7.46 -11.18
C GLU A 142 5.06 -6.68 -9.86
N TYR A 143 5.49 -7.34 -8.78
CA TYR A 143 5.56 -6.73 -7.45
C TYR A 143 7.01 -6.64 -6.95
N PRO A 144 7.53 -5.42 -6.74
CA PRO A 144 8.91 -5.24 -6.35
C PRO A 144 9.16 -5.60 -4.89
N VAL A 145 10.44 -5.75 -4.55
CA VAL A 145 10.88 -5.68 -3.16
C VAL A 145 11.41 -4.28 -2.92
N TYR A 146 10.79 -3.58 -1.98
CA TYR A 146 11.08 -2.18 -1.70
C TYR A 146 12.34 -2.04 -0.84
N THR A 147 13.08 -0.99 -1.14
CA THR A 147 14.31 -0.62 -0.45
C THR A 147 13.95 0.12 0.83
N GLN A 148 14.28 -0.47 1.98
CA GLN A 148 14.35 0.28 3.23
C GLN A 148 15.51 1.26 3.17
N LYS A 149 15.27 2.50 3.57
CA LYS A 149 16.30 3.52 3.72
C LYS A 149 16.16 4.19 5.08
N GLU A 150 17.22 4.88 5.49
CA GLU A 150 17.17 5.77 6.65
C GLU A 150 16.56 7.14 6.28
N GLY A 151 15.98 7.80 7.28
CA GLY A 151 15.42 9.16 7.17
C GLY A 151 14.02 9.24 6.55
N LYS A 152 13.41 10.44 6.59
CA LYS A 152 12.01 10.67 6.21
C LYS A 152 11.73 10.41 4.72
N TYR A 153 12.56 10.96 3.82
CA TYR A 153 12.35 10.86 2.36
C TYR A 153 13.59 10.42 1.58
N PRO A 154 13.42 9.70 0.46
CA PRO A 154 14.57 9.27 -0.34
C PRO A 154 15.33 10.48 -0.86
N SER A 155 16.67 10.45 -0.89
CA SER A 155 17.46 11.64 -1.24
C SER A 155 17.14 12.15 -2.66
N MET A 156 16.86 11.24 -3.60
CA MET A 156 16.43 11.59 -4.95
C MET A 156 15.05 12.26 -4.98
N PHE A 157 14.13 11.87 -4.08
CA PHE A 157 12.84 12.56 -3.95
C PHE A 157 13.03 13.98 -3.42
N VAL A 158 13.86 14.16 -2.39
CA VAL A 158 14.16 15.49 -1.84
C VAL A 158 14.81 16.39 -2.90
N GLU A 159 15.72 15.84 -3.70
CA GLU A 159 16.38 16.57 -4.79
C GLU A 159 15.37 17.01 -5.86
N ASP A 160 14.48 16.12 -6.30
CA ASP A 160 13.50 16.42 -7.34
C ASP A 160 12.43 17.40 -6.84
N VAL A 161 11.95 17.25 -5.61
CA VAL A 161 11.01 18.19 -4.97
C VAL A 161 11.63 19.58 -4.81
N ASN A 162 12.90 19.68 -4.40
CA ASN A 162 13.58 20.97 -4.31
C ASN A 162 13.70 21.67 -5.67
N LYS A 163 13.97 20.94 -6.76
CA LYS A 163 13.98 21.53 -8.11
C LYS A 163 12.62 22.14 -8.46
N ILE A 164 11.52 21.45 -8.14
CA ILE A 164 10.17 21.99 -8.35
C ILE A 164 9.93 23.23 -7.48
N ILE A 165 10.32 23.19 -6.20
CA ILE A 165 10.20 24.35 -5.33
C ILE A 165 10.96 25.54 -5.91
N GLU A 166 12.22 25.37 -6.31
CA GLU A 166 13.05 26.44 -6.87
C GLU A 166 12.45 27.04 -8.16
N MET A 167 11.89 26.20 -9.04
CA MET A 167 11.25 26.65 -10.28
C MET A 167 9.98 27.46 -10.04
N PHE A 168 9.13 27.02 -9.10
CA PHE A 168 7.79 27.60 -8.93
C PHE A 168 7.69 28.63 -7.80
N ASP A 169 8.68 28.73 -6.91
CA ASP A 169 8.73 29.74 -5.86
C ASP A 169 8.55 31.18 -6.38
N PRO A 170 9.20 31.61 -7.47
CA PRO A 170 9.04 32.95 -8.01
C PRO A 170 7.62 33.24 -8.50
N VAL A 171 6.94 32.23 -9.03
CA VAL A 171 5.58 32.34 -9.56
C VAL A 171 4.56 32.37 -8.43
N VAL A 172 4.68 31.44 -7.48
CA VAL A 172 3.83 31.36 -6.29
C VAL A 172 3.92 32.62 -5.43
N ASN A 173 5.13 33.16 -5.26
CA ASN A 173 5.37 34.34 -4.44
C ASN A 173 5.41 35.67 -5.24
N GLY A 174 5.02 35.63 -6.52
CA GLY A 174 4.69 36.81 -7.32
C GLY A 174 5.88 37.66 -7.81
N SER A 175 7.10 37.13 -7.79
CA SER A 175 8.24 37.76 -8.46
C SER A 175 8.30 37.48 -9.96
N GLU A 176 7.59 36.45 -10.43
CA GLU A 176 7.40 36.11 -11.85
C GLU A 176 5.93 35.79 -12.14
N THR A 177 5.49 36.02 -13.38
CA THR A 177 4.10 35.79 -13.80
C THR A 177 3.97 34.83 -14.97
N ASN A 178 5.10 34.41 -15.55
CA ASN A 178 5.14 33.54 -16.71
C ASN A 178 5.87 32.27 -16.32
N ILE A 179 5.33 31.13 -16.75
CA ILE A 179 5.97 29.82 -16.60
C ILE A 179 6.37 29.35 -17.98
N GLU A 180 7.60 28.87 -18.10
CA GLU A 180 8.10 28.26 -19.32
C GLU A 180 7.60 26.82 -19.46
N ASN A 181 7.40 26.35 -20.69
CA ASN A 181 6.87 25.00 -20.94
C ASN A 181 7.76 23.88 -20.33
N ASN A 182 9.07 24.09 -20.25
CA ASN A 182 10.02 23.18 -19.58
C ASN A 182 9.76 23.04 -18.08
N GLU A 183 9.27 24.07 -17.42
CA GLU A 183 8.96 24.04 -15.98
C GLU A 183 7.69 23.23 -15.74
N TYR A 184 6.65 23.42 -16.57
CA TYR A 184 5.47 22.55 -16.57
C TYR A 184 5.83 21.09 -16.82
N VAL A 185 6.68 20.80 -17.81
CA VAL A 185 7.13 19.43 -18.09
C VAL A 185 7.86 18.83 -16.90
N ALA A 186 8.69 19.61 -16.20
CA ALA A 186 9.37 19.13 -14.99
C ALA A 186 8.38 18.81 -13.85
N LEU A 187 7.37 19.66 -13.64
CA LEU A 187 6.30 19.45 -12.67
C LEU A 187 5.52 18.16 -12.98
N THR A 188 5.02 18.01 -14.20
CA THR A 188 4.28 16.82 -14.64
C THR A 188 5.12 15.55 -14.48
N ASN A 189 6.37 15.55 -14.95
CA ASN A 189 7.23 14.37 -14.82
C ASN A 189 7.50 14.00 -13.35
N THR A 190 7.59 14.99 -12.47
CA THR A 190 7.78 14.74 -11.03
C THR A 190 6.53 14.14 -10.41
N ILE A 191 5.34 14.67 -10.75
CA ILE A 191 4.06 14.11 -10.29
C ILE A 191 3.92 12.66 -10.76
N GLU A 192 4.08 12.41 -12.06
CA GLU A 192 3.95 11.07 -12.65
C GLU A 192 4.92 10.07 -12.03
N LYS A 193 6.18 10.47 -11.79
CA LYS A 193 7.21 9.60 -11.19
C LYS A 193 6.88 9.17 -9.77
N TYR A 194 6.20 10.02 -9.00
CA TYR A 194 5.92 9.81 -7.58
C TYR A 194 4.43 9.60 -7.29
N THR A 195 3.68 9.17 -8.30
CA THR A 195 2.29 8.71 -8.17
C THR A 195 2.25 7.18 -8.15
N GLY A 196 1.43 6.60 -7.28
CA GLY A 196 1.27 5.15 -7.12
C GLY A 196 1.85 4.62 -5.81
N GLU A 197 2.02 3.29 -5.72
CA GLU A 197 2.54 2.61 -4.52
C GLU A 197 4.03 2.87 -4.28
N GLY A 198 4.80 3.01 -5.35
CA GLY A 198 6.24 3.21 -5.28
C GLY A 198 6.84 3.69 -6.59
N PHE A 199 8.15 3.93 -6.58
CA PHE A 199 8.91 4.37 -7.75
C PHE A 199 10.26 3.66 -7.86
N GLU A 200 10.80 3.60 -9.07
CA GLU A 200 12.11 3.02 -9.34
C GLU A 200 13.19 4.10 -9.52
N HIS A 201 14.38 3.87 -8.95
CA HIS A 201 15.56 4.67 -9.20
C HIS A 201 16.84 3.85 -9.06
N ASN A 202 17.65 3.78 -10.12
CA ASN A 202 18.89 2.98 -10.18
C ASN A 202 18.67 1.50 -9.81
N ASP A 203 17.72 0.83 -10.48
CA ASP A 203 17.36 -0.58 -10.28
C ASP A 203 16.90 -0.91 -8.85
N LYS A 204 16.41 0.10 -8.12
CA LYS A 204 15.86 -0.03 -6.76
C LYS A 204 14.47 0.54 -6.71
N HIS A 205 13.57 -0.19 -6.07
CA HIS A 205 12.20 0.27 -5.82
C HIS A 205 12.10 0.91 -4.44
N TYR A 206 11.35 1.99 -4.35
CA TYR A 206 11.11 2.75 -3.12
C TYR A 206 9.61 2.89 -2.91
N LEU A 207 9.16 2.61 -1.70
CA LEU A 207 7.76 2.80 -1.33
C LEU A 207 7.47 4.29 -1.15
N ILE A 208 6.35 4.76 -1.69
CA ILE A 208 5.84 6.11 -1.46
C ILE A 208 5.07 6.10 -0.15
N ASN A 209 5.50 6.90 0.83
CA ASN A 209 4.77 7.04 2.08
C ASN A 209 3.70 8.15 1.98
N PHE A 210 2.83 8.21 2.98
CA PHE A 210 1.73 9.18 3.04
C PHE A 210 2.20 10.63 2.85
N ASP A 211 3.29 11.02 3.50
CA ASP A 211 3.82 12.39 3.40
C ASP A 211 4.35 12.72 2.00
N MET A 212 5.02 11.77 1.34
CA MET A 212 5.45 11.92 -0.05
C MET A 212 4.24 12.07 -0.97
N ASN A 213 3.21 11.25 -0.79
CA ASN A 213 1.97 11.35 -1.57
C ASN A 213 1.29 12.71 -1.40
N ASN A 214 1.21 13.23 -0.17
CA ASN A 214 0.64 14.56 0.10
C ASN A 214 1.41 15.69 -0.60
N ILE A 215 2.75 15.60 -0.63
CA ILE A 215 3.57 16.57 -1.36
C ILE A 215 3.23 16.54 -2.85
N ILE A 216 3.09 15.35 -3.44
CA ILE A 216 2.78 15.19 -4.87
C ILE A 216 1.36 15.66 -5.20
N ILE A 217 0.37 15.37 -4.34
CA ILE A 217 -1.00 15.92 -4.48
C ILE A 217 -0.98 17.45 -4.46
N ASN A 218 -0.19 18.06 -3.59
CA ASN A 218 -0.06 19.53 -3.55
C ASN A 218 0.56 20.09 -4.83
N PHE A 219 1.51 19.36 -5.44
CA PHE A 219 2.08 19.71 -6.75
C PHE A 219 1.09 19.52 -7.90
N ASP A 220 0.23 18.51 -7.85
CA ASP A 220 -0.82 18.33 -8.85
C ASP A 220 -1.88 19.45 -8.77
N ARG A 221 -2.27 19.84 -7.55
CA ARG A 221 -3.13 21.04 -7.35
C ARG A 221 -2.47 22.31 -7.87
N LEU A 222 -1.16 22.47 -7.67
CA LEU A 222 -0.40 23.58 -8.25
C LEU A 222 -0.49 23.56 -9.77
N LYS A 223 -0.26 22.40 -10.40
CA LYS A 223 -0.37 22.24 -11.85
C LYS A 223 -1.76 22.65 -12.34
N ASP A 224 -2.83 22.21 -11.69
CA ASP A 224 -4.21 22.51 -12.06
C ASP A 224 -4.55 24.01 -11.98
N ASP A 225 -4.15 24.68 -10.90
CA ASP A 225 -4.34 26.13 -10.75
C ASP A 225 -3.60 26.92 -11.84
N LEU A 226 -2.36 26.50 -12.14
CA LEU A 226 -1.54 27.10 -13.17
C LEU A 226 -2.12 26.92 -14.58
N GLU A 227 -2.68 25.74 -14.88
CA GLU A 227 -3.40 25.47 -16.14
C GLU A 227 -4.68 26.31 -16.28
N GLN A 228 -5.35 26.60 -15.17
CA GLN A 228 -6.53 27.49 -15.12
C GLN A 228 -6.15 28.98 -15.21
N GLY A 229 -4.86 29.31 -15.03
CA GLY A 229 -4.33 30.66 -15.14
C GLY A 229 -4.50 31.51 -13.87
N GLU A 230 -4.85 30.90 -12.74
CA GLU A 230 -5.01 31.58 -11.45
C GLU A 230 -4.52 30.70 -10.30
N LEU A 231 -3.60 31.23 -9.49
CA LEU A 231 -3.15 30.58 -8.26
C LEU A 231 -4.08 30.94 -7.09
N THR A 232 -4.72 29.93 -6.51
CA THR A 232 -5.55 30.10 -5.33
C THR A 232 -4.70 30.27 -4.06
N TYR A 233 -5.26 30.97 -3.08
CA TYR A 233 -4.58 31.16 -1.79
C TYR A 233 -4.29 29.84 -1.05
N GLU A 234 -5.16 28.86 -1.21
CA GLU A 234 -4.97 27.52 -0.64
C GLU A 234 -3.72 26.84 -1.23
N VAL A 235 -3.61 26.77 -2.56
CA VAL A 235 -2.47 26.15 -3.25
C VAL A 235 -1.16 26.87 -2.92
N MET A 236 -1.16 28.20 -2.88
CA MET A 236 0.02 28.98 -2.48
C MET A 236 0.47 28.64 -1.04
N ASN A 237 -0.45 28.47 -0.10
CA ASN A 237 -0.12 28.08 1.26
C ASN A 237 0.41 26.64 1.33
N LEU A 238 -0.24 25.70 0.63
CA LEU A 238 0.19 24.29 0.59
C LEU A 238 1.60 24.16 0.02
N PHE A 239 1.90 24.87 -1.07
CA PHE A 239 3.25 24.94 -1.64
C PHE A 239 4.27 25.47 -0.64
N ASN A 240 3.96 26.57 0.04
CA ASN A 240 4.87 27.17 1.02
C ASN A 240 5.10 26.27 2.26
N ASN A 241 4.09 25.49 2.66
CA ASN A 241 4.23 24.49 3.72
C ASN A 241 5.17 23.35 3.29
N VAL A 242 4.98 22.81 2.08
CA VAL A 242 5.89 21.80 1.50
C VAL A 242 7.33 22.33 1.45
N LYS A 243 7.52 23.57 0.99
CA LYS A 243 8.82 24.24 0.99
C LYS A 243 9.44 24.30 2.38
N GLN A 244 8.67 24.66 3.40
CA GLN A 244 9.17 24.70 4.77
C GLN A 244 9.56 23.29 5.25
N ASP A 245 8.69 22.31 5.07
CA ASP A 245 8.90 20.93 5.51
C ASP A 245 10.17 20.32 4.88
N ILE A 246 10.44 20.62 3.61
CA ILE A 246 11.63 20.13 2.91
C ILE A 246 12.90 20.84 3.38
N ASN A 247 12.83 22.13 3.73
CA ASN A 247 13.98 22.90 4.26
C ASN A 247 14.37 22.51 5.69
N ASP A 248 13.44 21.92 6.44
CA ASP A 248 13.64 21.50 7.84
C ASP A 248 14.28 20.09 7.98
N LEU A 249 14.57 19.40 6.85
CA LEU A 249 15.22 18.08 6.78
C LEU A 249 16.75 18.14 6.85
#